data_AF-A0A936SCB8-F1
#
_entry.id   AF-A0A936SCB8-F1
#
_cell.length_a   1.000
_cell.length_b   1.000
_cell.length_c   1.000
_cell.angle_alpha   90.00
_cell.angle_beta   90.00
_cell.angle_gamma   90.00
#
_symmetry.space_group_name_H-M   'P 1'
#
loop_
_entity.id
_entity.type
_entity.pdbx_description
1 polymer ?
#
loop_
_entity_poly.entity_id
_entity_poly.type
_entity_poly.pdbx_seq_one_letter_code
_entity_poly.pdbx_strand_id
1 'polypeptide(L)' 'MSKTLEDRFLMCAEMYDDAKEFAKIAIPEHLTSKERELYIFKRIHGAVPEELI' A
#
# COMPACT_ATOMS: atom_id res chain seq x y z
N MET A 1 20.57 -19.45 7.78
CA MET A 1 20.70 -18.21 8.58
C MET A 1 19.38 -17.48 8.55
N SER A 2 18.82 -17.14 9.71
CA SER A 2 17.59 -16.34 9.78
C SER A 2 17.89 -14.89 9.39
N LYS A 3 17.06 -14.29 8.54
CA LYS A 3 17.13 -12.85 8.21
C LYS A 3 17.18 -12.01 9.49
N THR A 4 18.06 -11.01 9.53
CA THR A 4 18.15 -10.05 10.63
C THR A 4 16.86 -9.21 10.72
N LEU A 5 16.70 -8.46 11.80
CA LEU A 5 15.56 -7.57 11.97
C LEU A 5 15.50 -6.51 10.86
N GLU A 6 16.66 -5.91 10.54
CA GLU A 6 16.82 -4.90 9.49
C GLU A 6 16.46 -5.46 8.11
N ASP A 7 16.91 -6.68 7.79
CA ASP A 7 16.56 -7.35 6.53
C ASP A 7 15.05 -7.57 6.39
N ARG A 8 14.35 -7.83 7.50
CA ARG A 8 12.89 -8.01 7.48
C ARG A 8 12.17 -6.68 7.29
N PHE A 9 12.65 -5.61 7.93
CA PHE A 9 12.09 -4.27 7.73
C PHE A 9 12.23 -3.80 6.29
N LEU A 10 13.42 -3.97 5.69
CA LEU A 10 13.67 -3.63 4.30
C LEU A 10 12.76 -4.44 3.37
N MET A 11 12.68 -5.75 3.57
CA MET A 11 11.79 -6.60 2.77
C MET A 11 10.32 -6.18 2.89
N CYS A 12 9.84 -5.84 4.09
CA CYS A 12 8.47 -5.36 4.27
C CYS A 12 8.24 -4.01 3.57
N ALA A 13 9.23 -3.11 3.58
CA ALA A 13 9.14 -1.82 2.89
C ALA A 13 9.07 -2.02 1.37
N GLU A 14 9.94 -2.87 0.82
CA GLU A 14 9.94 -3.24 -0.61
C GLU A 14 8.59 -3.85 -1.03
N MET A 15 8.08 -4.81 -0.26
CA MET A 15 6.77 -5.42 -0.52
C MET A 15 5.63 -4.40 -0.49
N TYR A 16 5.70 -3.41 0.40
CA TYR A 16 4.68 -2.37 0.49
C TYR A 16 4.72 -1.42 -0.70
N ASP A 17 5.91 -1.06 -1.17
CA ASP A 17 6.06 -0.22 -2.36
C ASP A 17 5.62 -0.95 -3.63
N ASP A 18 5.94 -2.24 -3.77
CA ASP A 18 5.41 -3.09 -4.84
C ASP A 18 3.87 -3.11 -4.80
N ALA A 19 3.28 -3.31 -3.61
CA ALA A 19 1.82 -3.31 -3.45
C ALA A 19 1.18 -1.98 -3.88
N LYS A 20 1.82 -0.84 -3.63
CA LYS A 20 1.37 0.46 -4.13
C LYS A 20 1.42 0.55 -5.64
N GLU A 21 2.50 0.09 -6.27
CA GLU A 21 2.62 0.10 -7.73
C GLU A 21 1.51 -0.75 -8.37
N PHE A 22 1.25 -1.95 -7.85
CA PHE A 22 0.13 -2.77 -8.30
C PHE A 22 -1.23 -2.12 -8.07
N ALA A 23 -1.42 -1.44 -6.93
CA ALA A 23 -2.67 -0.75 -6.64
C ALA A 23 -2.94 0.41 -7.60
N LYS A 24 -1.89 1.07 -8.11
CA LYS A 24 -1.99 2.19 -9.06
C LYS A 24 -2.51 1.79 -10.44
N ILE A 25 -2.25 0.56 -10.89
CA ILE A 25 -2.65 0.07 -12.23
C ILE A 25 -4.16 0.19 -12.47
N ALA A 26 -4.96 0.01 -11.43
CA ALA A 26 -6.42 0.00 -11.51
C ALA A 26 -7.07 1.30 -10.98
N ILE A 27 -6.32 2.40 -10.86
CA ILE A 27 -6.87 3.68 -10.38
C ILE A 27 -7.66 4.38 -11.49
N PRO A 28 -8.92 4.77 -11.22
CA PRO A 28 -9.66 5.63 -12.13
C PRO A 28 -9.03 7.04 -12.27
N GLU A 29 -8.95 7.56 -13.49
CA GLU A 29 -8.28 8.84 -13.79
C GLU A 29 -9.02 10.07 -13.26
N HIS A 30 -10.31 9.96 -12.94
CA HIS A 30 -11.16 11.06 -12.49
C HIS A 30 -11.10 11.32 -10.98
N LEU A 31 -10.24 10.60 -10.25
CA LEU A 31 -10.08 10.77 -8.80
C LEU A 31 -9.13 11.92 -8.46
N THR A 32 -9.47 12.70 -7.45
CA THR A 32 -8.56 13.68 -6.84
C THR A 32 -7.39 12.97 -6.15
N SER A 33 -6.28 13.68 -5.92
CA SER A 33 -5.09 13.09 -5.27
C SER A 33 -5.42 12.41 -3.93
N LYS A 34 -6.31 13.00 -3.13
CA LYS A 34 -6.75 12.44 -1.85
C LYS A 34 -7.56 11.15 -2.01
N GLU A 35 -8.45 11.12 -2.99
CA GLU A 35 -9.25 9.92 -3.29
C GLU A 35 -8.39 8.80 -3.87
N ARG A 36 -7.35 9.13 -4.65
CA ARG A 36 -6.37 8.16 -5.15
C ARG A 36 -5.60 7.50 -4.01
N GLU A 37 -5.17 8.28 -3.01
CA GLU A 37 -4.50 7.74 -1.82
C GLU A 37 -5.41 6.81 -1.02
N LEU A 38 -6.67 7.22 -0.80
CA LEU A 38 -7.70 6.39 -0.17
C LEU A 38 -7.95 5.09 -0.95
N TYR A 39 -8.00 5.18 -2.27
CA TYR A 39 -8.19 4.02 -3.14
C TYR A 39 -7.02 3.04 -3.06
N ILE A 40 -5.78 3.54 -3.12
CA ILE A 40 -4.57 2.73 -2.95
C ILE A 40 -4.59 2.04 -1.59
N PHE A 41 -4.85 2.81 -0.53
CA PHE A 41 -4.91 2.29 0.83
C PHE A 41 -5.95 1.17 0.95
N LYS A 42 -7.18 1.42 0.47
CA LYS A 42 -8.25 0.41 0.46
C LYS A 42 -7.87 -0.83 -0.35
N ARG A 43 -7.15 -0.69 -1.47
CA ARG A 43 -6.71 -1.83 -2.29
C ARG A 43 -5.64 -2.67 -1.61
N ILE A 44 -4.72 -2.05 -0.86
CA ILE A 44 -3.66 -2.76 -0.14
C ILE A 44 -4.20 -3.40 1.15
N HIS A 45 -5.01 -2.66 1.91
CA HIS A 45 -5.42 -3.04 3.26
C HIS A 45 -6.84 -3.63 3.35
N GLY A 46 -7.62 -3.55 2.28
CA GLY A 46 -9.01 -4.05 2.23
C GLY A 46 -10.06 -3.13 2.86
N ALA A 47 -9.62 -2.12 3.61
CA ALA A 47 -10.46 -1.17 4.36
C ALA A 47 -9.96 0.27 4.17
N VAL A 48 -10.80 1.28 4.42
CA VAL A 48 -10.33 2.67 4.47
C VAL A 48 -9.69 2.97 5.83
N PRO A 49 -8.80 3.97 5.95
CA PRO A 49 -8.11 4.27 7.21
C PRO A 49 -9.06 4.49 8.40
N GLU A 50 -10.22 5.09 8.15
CA GLU A 50 -11.25 5.38 9.16
C GLU A 50 -11.89 4.11 9.76
N GLU A 51 -11.81 2.97 9.07
CA GLU A 51 -12.37 1.68 9.52
C GLU A 51 -11.37 0.84 10.34
N LEU A 52 -10.10 1.25 10.40
CA LEU A 52 -9.00 0.51 11.06
C LEU A 52 -8.59 1.11 12.42
N ILE A 53 -9.35 2.09 12.92
CA ILE A 53 -9.12 2.79 14.19
C ILE A 53 -9.86 2.10 15.33
#